data_AF-A0A2E5G6H1-F1
#
_entry.id   AF-A0A2E5G6H1-F1
#
_cell.length_a   1.000
_cell.length_b   1.000
_cell.length_c   1.000
_cell.angle_alpha   90.00
_cell.angle_beta   90.00
_cell.angle_gamma   90.00
#
_symmetry.space_group_name_H-M   'P 1'
#
loop_
_entity.id
_entity.type
_entity.pdbx_description
1 polymer ?
#
loop_
_entity_poly.entity_id
_entity_poly.type
_entity_poly.pdbx_seq_one_letter_code
_entity_poly.pdbx_strand_id
1 'polypeptide(L)'
;MESDHLLDIYVAHFKSKLDSLDDPNSAKWRLAEAIATGEIIAEARRRNPDVPAVLVGDLNDTPDSAVLRAIHDSGLVDVHAHLHEDHRITYLRHPYRSTIDYILADRQMARHLVPGSALVPHDQKLISDSDHASVVAAFTLGRQHGFPK
;
A
#
# COMPACT_ATOMS: atom_id res chain seq x y z
N MET A 1 31.22 8.24 -0.30
CA MET A 1 30.53 7.06 -0.83
C MET A 1 29.08 7.46 -0.97
N GLU A 2 28.55 7.49 -2.18
CA GLU A 2 27.09 7.55 -2.36
C GLU A 2 26.50 6.24 -1.86
N SER A 3 25.38 6.29 -1.14
CA SER A 3 24.71 5.07 -0.70
C SER A 3 23.96 4.44 -1.88
N ASP A 4 24.06 3.12 -2.00
CA ASP A 4 23.26 2.29 -2.94
C ASP A 4 21.79 2.14 -2.46
N HIS A 5 21.32 3.03 -1.57
CA HIS A 5 20.00 2.95 -0.95
C HIS A 5 18.97 3.66 -1.83
N LEU A 6 18.32 2.90 -2.70
CA LEU A 6 17.44 3.44 -3.74
C LEU A 6 15.96 3.57 -3.34
N LEU A 7 15.51 2.78 -2.36
CA LEU A 7 14.09 2.66 -2.00
C LEU A 7 13.97 2.04 -0.61
N ASP A 8 13.05 2.57 0.19
CA ASP A 8 12.52 1.89 1.37
C ASP A 8 11.23 1.13 1.02
N ILE A 9 11.16 -0.14 1.40
CA ILE A 9 9.96 -0.96 1.27
C ILE A 9 9.53 -1.38 2.67
N TYR A 10 8.34 -0.93 3.06
CA TYR A 10 7.66 -1.33 4.28
C TYR A 10 6.62 -2.37 3.92
N VAL A 11 6.63 -3.50 4.63
CA VAL A 11 5.64 -4.56 4.44
C VAL A 11 4.84 -4.67 5.72
N ALA A 12 3.51 -4.60 5.62
CA ALA A 12 2.62 -4.67 6.76
C ALA A 12 1.50 -5.69 6.54
N HIS A 13 1.10 -6.32 7.63
CA HIS A 13 -0.15 -7.06 7.73
C HIS A 13 -0.81 -6.62 9.03
N PHE A 14 -1.82 -5.75 8.93
CA PHE A 14 -2.50 -5.20 10.10
C PHE A 14 -3.46 -6.20 10.72
N LYS A 15 -3.84 -5.95 11.98
CA LYS A 15 -4.74 -6.79 12.75
C LYS A 15 -5.99 -7.17 11.95
N SER A 16 -6.18 -8.47 11.73
CA SER A 16 -7.36 -9.01 11.04
C SER A 16 -8.68 -8.72 11.77
N LYS A 17 -9.76 -8.60 10.98
CA LYS A 17 -11.15 -8.58 11.44
C LYS A 17 -11.71 -9.97 11.81
N LEU A 18 -10.99 -11.06 11.47
CA LEU A 18 -11.49 -12.43 11.63
C LEU A 18 -11.37 -13.01 13.05
N ASP A 19 -10.39 -12.58 13.86
CA ASP A 19 -10.12 -13.23 15.15
C ASP A 19 -11.24 -13.09 16.19
N SER A 20 -12.17 -12.15 15.99
CA SER A 20 -13.55 -12.26 16.45
C SER A 20 -14.41 -11.17 15.83
N LEU A 21 -15.59 -11.53 15.31
CA LEU A 21 -16.60 -10.59 14.81
C LEU A 21 -16.97 -9.51 15.86
N ASP A 22 -16.69 -9.79 17.14
CA ASP A 22 -16.87 -8.92 18.31
C ASP A 22 -15.56 -8.60 19.05
N ASP A 23 -14.42 -8.37 18.36
CA ASP A 23 -13.27 -7.74 19.03
C ASP A 23 -13.47 -6.22 19.01
N PRO A 24 -13.96 -5.60 20.10
CA PRO A 24 -14.21 -4.15 20.13
C PRO A 24 -12.92 -3.33 19.98
N ASN A 25 -11.75 -3.96 20.11
CA ASN A 25 -10.46 -3.29 20.01
C ASN A 25 -9.77 -3.52 18.67
N SER A 26 -10.20 -4.48 17.85
CA SER A 26 -9.58 -4.78 16.54
C SER A 26 -9.49 -3.53 15.65
N ALA A 27 -10.55 -2.72 15.58
CA ALA A 27 -10.52 -1.44 14.85
C ALA A 27 -9.56 -0.40 15.48
N LYS A 28 -9.44 -0.38 16.81
CA LYS A 28 -8.50 0.52 17.52
C LYS A 28 -7.06 0.11 17.28
N TRP A 29 -6.78 -1.19 17.25
CA TRP A 29 -5.45 -1.73 16.99
C TRP A 29 -5.01 -1.43 15.57
N ARG A 30 -5.86 -1.68 14.55
CA ARG A 30 -5.53 -1.28 13.18
C ARG A 30 -5.27 0.21 13.03
N LEU A 31 -6.05 1.05 13.71
CA LEU A 31 -5.81 2.49 13.69
C LEU A 31 -4.48 2.87 14.35
N ALA A 32 -4.14 2.24 15.47
CA ALA A 32 -2.84 2.44 16.12
C ALA A 32 -1.67 1.95 15.24
N GLU A 33 -1.83 0.81 14.56
CA GLU A 33 -0.85 0.27 13.60
C GLU A 33 -0.65 1.23 12.42
N ALA A 34 -1.73 1.81 11.88
CA ALA A 34 -1.66 2.81 10.81
C ALA A 34 -0.88 4.06 11.24
N ILE A 35 -1.18 4.60 12.43
CA ILE A 35 -0.51 5.77 12.98
C ILE A 35 0.98 5.48 13.18
N ALA A 36 1.31 4.37 13.83
CA ALA A 36 2.70 3.97 14.08
C ALA A 36 3.47 3.74 12.77
N THR A 37 2.81 3.15 11.75
CA THR A 37 3.40 2.97 10.42
C THR A 37 3.75 4.32 9.78
N GLY A 38 2.82 5.28 9.83
CA GLY A 38 3.07 6.64 9.35
C GLY A 38 4.23 7.33 10.07
N GLU A 39 4.32 7.17 11.39
CA GLU A 39 5.41 7.71 12.21
C GLU A 39 6.78 7.11 11.87
N ILE A 40 6.85 5.78 11.71
CA ILE A 40 8.07 5.05 11.33
C ILE A 40 8.59 5.53 9.97
N ILE A 41 7.69 5.61 8.97
CA ILE A 41 8.04 6.07 7.63
C ILE A 41 8.47 7.54 7.66
N ALA A 42 7.77 8.38 8.42
CA ALA A 42 8.15 9.78 8.59
C ALA A 42 9.53 9.94 9.26
N GLU A 43 9.87 9.09 10.24
CA GLU A 43 11.18 9.10 10.87
C GLU A 43 12.29 8.67 9.91
N ALA A 44 12.08 7.59 9.16
CA ALA A 44 13.04 7.15 8.15
C ALA A 44 13.29 8.23 7.10
N ARG A 45 12.24 8.92 6.64
CA ARG A 45 12.34 10.06 5.71
C ARG A 45 13.07 11.25 6.31
N ARG A 46 12.94 11.52 7.62
CA ARG A 46 13.75 12.56 8.29
C ARG A 46 15.24 12.21 8.29
N ARG A 47 15.59 10.92 8.39
CA ARG A 47 16.98 10.45 8.35
C ARG A 47 17.54 10.45 6.92
N ASN A 48 16.73 10.06 5.94
CA ASN A 48 17.11 9.92 4.53
C ASN A 48 16.04 10.56 3.61
N PRO A 49 16.02 11.90 3.47
CA PRO A 49 14.94 12.61 2.76
C PRO A 49 14.87 12.29 1.26
N ASP A 50 15.98 11.88 0.66
CA ASP A 50 16.08 11.59 -0.78
C ASP A 50 15.75 10.13 -1.13
N VAL A 51 15.46 9.28 -0.14
CA VAL A 51 15.08 7.89 -0.37
C VAL A 51 13.55 7.80 -0.48
N PRO A 52 13.01 7.41 -1.65
CA PRO A 52 11.58 7.19 -1.81
C PRO A 52 11.11 5.99 -0.98
N ALA A 53 9.80 5.93 -0.69
CA ALA A 53 9.24 4.86 0.14
C ALA A 53 7.94 4.30 -0.44
N VAL A 54 7.74 2.99 -0.24
CA VAL A 54 6.45 2.31 -0.44
C VAL A 54 6.07 1.51 0.79
N LEU A 55 4.78 1.49 1.11
CA LEU A 55 4.16 0.57 2.04
C LEU A 55 3.31 -0.42 1.24
N VAL A 56 3.49 -1.72 1.48
CA VAL A 56 2.75 -2.78 0.79
C VAL A 56 2.16 -3.78 1.78
N GLY A 57 1.00 -4.34 1.45
CA GLY A 57 0.43 -5.49 2.15
C GLY A 57 -1.05 -5.34 2.52
N ASP A 58 -1.52 -6.28 3.34
CA ASP A 58 -2.89 -6.38 3.82
C ASP A 58 -3.11 -5.47 5.03
N LEU A 59 -3.81 -4.35 4.84
CA LEU A 59 -4.12 -3.43 5.93
C LEU A 59 -5.41 -3.80 6.66
N ASN A 60 -6.10 -4.85 6.22
CA ASN A 60 -7.36 -5.35 6.79
C ASN A 60 -8.42 -4.25 6.97
N ASP A 61 -8.40 -3.20 6.14
CA ASP A 61 -9.40 -2.13 6.19
C ASP A 61 -9.62 -1.49 4.82
N THR A 62 -10.78 -0.86 4.66
CA THR A 62 -11.28 -0.38 3.36
C THR A 62 -10.86 1.06 3.06
N PRO A 63 -10.94 1.53 1.80
CA PRO A 63 -10.49 2.87 1.40
C PRO A 63 -11.11 4.02 2.22
N ASP A 64 -12.38 3.89 2.64
CA ASP A 64 -13.09 4.94 3.38
C ASP A 64 -12.89 4.87 4.91
N SER A 65 -12.07 3.94 5.39
CA SER A 65 -11.84 3.71 6.83
C SER A 65 -10.98 4.80 7.47
N ALA A 66 -11.08 4.94 8.80
CA ALA A 66 -10.19 5.80 9.56
C ALA A 66 -8.72 5.33 9.49
N VAL A 67 -8.49 4.03 9.28
CA VAL A 67 -7.17 3.41 9.11
C VAL A 67 -6.50 3.92 7.84
N LEU A 68 -7.18 3.83 6.69
CA LEU A 68 -6.64 4.33 5.42
C LEU A 68 -6.52 5.86 5.41
N ARG A 69 -7.43 6.58 6.07
CA ARG A 69 -7.29 8.02 6.26
C ARG A 69 -6.00 8.38 7.01
N ALA A 70 -5.69 7.70 8.11
CA ALA A 70 -4.47 7.94 8.88
C ALA A 70 -3.18 7.69 8.05
N ILE A 71 -3.19 6.65 7.20
CA ILE A 71 -2.12 6.39 6.24
C ILE A 71 -2.00 7.51 5.19
N HIS A 72 -3.11 8.00 4.66
CA HIS A 72 -3.09 9.12 3.70
C HIS A 72 -2.60 10.42 4.34
N ASP A 73 -3.02 10.69 5.58
CA ASP A 73 -2.57 11.85 6.35
C ASP A 73 -1.05 11.82 6.63
N SER A 74 -0.42 10.62 6.62
CA SER A 74 1.04 10.49 6.69
C SER A 74 1.76 10.78 5.36
N GLY A 75 1.02 11.12 4.30
CA GLY A 75 1.56 11.49 3.00
C GLY A 75 1.81 10.33 2.04
N LEU A 76 1.21 9.16 2.31
CA LEU A 76 1.21 8.03 1.40
C LEU A 76 -0.06 8.03 0.52
N VAL A 77 0.09 7.66 -0.75
CA VAL A 77 -1.01 7.63 -1.72
C VAL A 77 -1.18 6.22 -2.28
N ASP A 78 -2.44 5.80 -2.43
CA ASP A 78 -2.76 4.50 -3.01
C ASP A 78 -2.59 4.54 -4.52
N VAL A 79 -1.72 3.67 -5.05
CA VAL A 79 -1.38 3.65 -6.48
C VAL A 79 -2.51 3.14 -7.38
N HIS A 80 -3.48 2.41 -6.82
CA HIS A 80 -4.58 1.81 -7.57
C HIS A 80 -5.94 2.43 -7.24
N ALA A 81 -5.98 3.53 -6.48
CA ALA A 81 -7.22 4.25 -6.14
C ALA A 81 -8.00 4.80 -7.35
N HIS A 82 -7.35 4.92 -8.51
CA HIS A 82 -7.96 5.38 -9.75
C HIS A 82 -8.74 4.28 -10.49
N LEU A 83 -8.58 3.01 -10.10
CA LEU A 83 -9.35 1.91 -10.67
C LEU A 83 -10.80 1.98 -10.22
N HIS A 84 -11.71 1.46 -11.04
CA HIS A 84 -13.10 1.26 -10.65
C HIS A 84 -13.18 0.37 -9.41
N GLU A 85 -14.16 0.59 -8.53
CA GLU A 85 -14.29 -0.14 -7.26
C GLU A 85 -14.31 -1.67 -7.44
N ASP A 86 -15.02 -2.15 -8.46
CA ASP A 86 -15.08 -3.58 -8.79
C ASP A 86 -13.73 -4.15 -9.26
N HIS A 87 -12.83 -3.32 -9.79
CA HIS A 87 -11.51 -3.71 -10.29
C HIS A 87 -10.40 -3.59 -9.24
N ARG A 88 -10.72 -3.13 -8.02
CA ARG A 88 -9.78 -3.04 -6.91
C ARG A 88 -10.11 -4.01 -5.77
N ILE A 89 -11.07 -4.91 -5.94
CA ILE A 89 -11.38 -5.93 -4.93
C ILE A 89 -10.18 -6.88 -4.80
N THR A 90 -9.59 -6.92 -3.62
CA THR A 90 -8.44 -7.79 -3.32
C THR A 90 -8.87 -8.98 -2.49
N TYR A 91 -9.69 -8.82 -1.46
CA TYR A 91 -10.26 -9.93 -0.72
C TYR A 91 -11.50 -10.50 -1.42
N LEU A 92 -11.49 -11.80 -1.70
CA LEU A 92 -12.39 -12.46 -2.64
C LEU A 92 -13.50 -13.27 -1.96
N ARG A 93 -13.43 -13.49 -0.64
CA ARG A 93 -14.45 -14.29 0.07
C ARG A 93 -15.77 -13.54 0.19
N HIS A 94 -16.84 -14.20 -0.25
CA HIS A 94 -18.20 -13.75 0.05
C HIS A 94 -18.55 -13.99 1.54
N PRO A 95 -19.38 -13.13 2.15
CA PRO A 95 -19.98 -11.90 1.61
C PRO A 95 -19.07 -10.66 1.69
N TYR A 96 -17.84 -10.80 2.16
CA TYR A 96 -16.96 -9.70 2.60
C TYR A 96 -16.01 -9.17 1.53
N ARG A 97 -16.34 -9.33 0.25
CA ARG A 97 -15.49 -8.88 -0.86
C ARG A 97 -15.14 -7.39 -0.70
N SER A 98 -13.84 -7.08 -0.69
CA SER A 98 -13.37 -5.73 -0.37
C SER A 98 -11.96 -5.46 -0.88
N THR A 99 -11.59 -4.18 -0.97
CA THR A 99 -10.20 -3.73 -1.14
C THR A 99 -9.58 -3.59 0.23
N ILE A 100 -8.62 -4.44 0.57
CA ILE A 100 -7.89 -4.39 1.85
C ILE A 100 -6.37 -4.55 1.67
N ASP A 101 -5.90 -4.90 0.48
CA ASP A 101 -4.49 -4.99 0.14
C ASP A 101 -4.09 -3.77 -0.69
N TYR A 102 -2.93 -3.20 -0.37
CA TYR A 102 -2.51 -1.93 -0.97
C TYR A 102 -1.03 -1.92 -1.36
N ILE A 103 -0.74 -1.10 -2.37
CA ILE A 103 0.59 -0.51 -2.59
C ILE A 103 0.41 1.00 -2.40
N LEU A 104 1.06 1.54 -1.38
CA LEU A 104 0.95 2.93 -0.95
C LEU A 104 2.32 3.59 -1.12
N ALA A 105 2.41 4.58 -2.00
CA ALA A 105 3.64 5.25 -2.34
C ALA A 105 3.75 6.61 -1.65
N ASP A 106 4.95 7.00 -1.22
CA ASP A 106 5.19 8.39 -0.86
C ASP A 106 5.16 9.29 -2.11
N ARG A 107 5.16 10.61 -1.90
CA ARG A 107 5.08 11.58 -3.01
C ARG A 107 6.24 11.45 -4.01
N GLN A 108 7.42 11.00 -3.59
CA GLN A 108 8.54 10.81 -4.50
C GLN A 108 8.29 9.60 -5.38
N MET A 109 8.01 8.46 -4.77
CA MET A 109 7.78 7.21 -5.47
C MET A 109 6.53 7.24 -6.36
N ALA A 110 5.48 7.96 -5.95
CA ALA A 110 4.27 8.13 -6.75
C ALA A 110 4.53 8.79 -8.11
N ARG A 111 5.57 9.64 -8.24
CA ARG A 111 5.98 10.24 -9.53
C ARG A 111 6.65 9.24 -10.47
N HIS A 112 7.15 8.14 -9.91
CA HIS A 112 7.84 7.08 -10.63
C HIS A 112 6.91 5.95 -11.05
N LEU A 113 5.63 5.98 -10.64
CA LEU A 113 4.60 5.02 -11.05
C LEU A 113 4.47 5.05 -12.58
N VAL A 114 4.65 3.89 -13.22
CA VAL A 114 4.44 3.73 -14.66
C VAL A 114 2.94 3.88 -14.93
N PRO A 115 2.52 4.87 -15.74
CA PRO A 115 1.10 5.07 -16.03
C PRO A 115 0.41 3.81 -16.56
N GLY A 116 -0.75 3.47 -16.00
CA GLY A 116 -1.53 2.29 -16.39
C GLY A 116 -0.98 0.94 -15.92
N SER A 117 0.08 0.93 -15.09
CA SER A 117 0.65 -0.33 -14.58
C SER A 117 -0.05 -0.88 -13.35
N ALA A 118 -0.82 -0.05 -12.62
CA ALA A 118 -1.51 -0.49 -11.42
C ALA A 118 -2.76 -1.31 -11.77
N LEU A 119 -2.85 -2.54 -11.26
CA LEU A 119 -3.98 -3.44 -11.50
C LEU A 119 -4.11 -4.49 -10.39
N VAL A 120 -5.31 -5.06 -10.27
CA VAL A 120 -5.58 -6.24 -9.45
C VAL A 120 -5.98 -7.38 -10.40
N PRO A 121 -5.15 -8.43 -10.58
CA PRO A 121 -5.50 -9.53 -11.47
C PRO A 121 -6.67 -10.33 -10.89
N HIS A 122 -7.78 -10.44 -11.64
CA HIS A 122 -8.94 -11.27 -11.27
C HIS A 122 -9.05 -12.56 -12.10
N ASP A 123 -7.99 -12.94 -12.82
CA ASP A 123 -7.93 -14.24 -13.50
C ASP A 123 -7.99 -15.37 -12.46
N GLN A 124 -9.03 -16.21 -12.56
CA GLN A 124 -9.26 -17.32 -11.64
C GLN A 124 -8.06 -18.27 -11.49
N LYS A 125 -7.23 -18.41 -12.53
CA LYS A 125 -6.02 -19.24 -12.47
C LYS A 125 -4.90 -18.60 -11.64
N LEU A 126 -4.86 -17.27 -11.56
CA LEU A 126 -3.86 -16.52 -10.80
C LEU A 126 -4.24 -16.38 -9.32
N ILE A 127 -5.53 -16.57 -8.99
CA ILE A 127 -6.08 -16.37 -7.64
C ILE A 127 -6.69 -17.65 -7.05
N SER A 128 -6.52 -18.83 -7.68
CA SER A 128 -7.14 -20.08 -7.20
C SER A 128 -6.64 -20.53 -5.83
N ASP A 129 -5.43 -20.11 -5.48
CA ASP A 129 -4.70 -20.62 -4.31
C ASP A 129 -4.70 -19.62 -3.14
N SER A 130 -5.44 -18.51 -3.27
CA SER A 130 -5.51 -17.42 -2.29
C SER A 130 -6.92 -16.84 -2.26
N ASP A 131 -7.38 -16.45 -1.06
CA ASP A 131 -8.57 -15.61 -0.91
C ASP A 131 -8.30 -14.13 -1.16
N HIS A 132 -7.05 -13.76 -1.46
CA HIS A 132 -6.64 -12.43 -1.87
C HIS A 132 -6.12 -12.44 -3.31
N ALA A 133 -6.55 -11.46 -4.10
CA ALA A 133 -5.96 -11.09 -5.38
C ALA A 133 -4.80 -10.11 -5.16
N SER A 134 -3.69 -10.33 -5.86
CA SER A 134 -2.51 -9.48 -5.76
C SER A 134 -2.79 -8.05 -6.25
N VAL A 135 -2.16 -7.06 -5.62
CA VAL A 135 -2.03 -5.72 -6.22
C VAL A 135 -0.69 -5.66 -6.95
N VAL A 136 -0.71 -5.23 -8.21
CA VAL A 136 0.48 -5.11 -9.06
C VAL A 136 0.62 -3.66 -9.49
N ALA A 137 1.84 -3.12 -9.44
CA ALA A 137 2.20 -1.82 -10.00
C ALA A 137 3.67 -1.83 -10.42
N ALA A 138 4.01 -1.05 -11.45
CA ALA A 138 5.39 -0.90 -11.91
C ALA A 138 5.90 0.51 -11.63
N PHE A 139 7.17 0.62 -11.25
CA PHE A 139 7.83 1.89 -10.97
C PHE A 139 9.15 1.99 -11.72
N THR A 140 9.52 3.20 -12.11
CA THR A 140 10.84 3.48 -12.68
C THR A 140 11.84 3.81 -11.58
N LEU A 141 12.90 3.00 -11.44
CA LEU A 141 13.99 3.25 -10.49
C LEU A 141 15.23 3.71 -11.27
N GLY A 142 15.74 4.89 -10.97
CA GLY A 142 16.97 5.41 -11.57
C GLY A 142 17.13 6.91 -11.38
N ARG A 143 18.39 7.38 -11.26
CA ARG A 143 18.69 8.81 -11.28
C ARG A 143 18.28 9.38 -12.63
N GLN A 144 17.59 10.52 -12.62
CA GLN A 144 17.48 11.40 -13.77
C GLN A 144 18.88 11.94 -14.11
N HIS A 145 19.75 11.13 -14.72
CA HIS A 145 20.85 11.69 -15.49
C HIS A 145 20.25 12.22 -16.78
N GLY A 146 20.10 13.55 -16.83
CA GLY A 146 19.74 14.24 -18.06
C GLY A 146 20.62 13.74 -19.19
N PHE A 147 20.00 13.32 -20.28
CA PHE A 147 20.73 13.03 -21.51
C PHE A 147 21.52 14.30 -21.88
N PRO A 148 22.86 14.25 -22.02
CA PRO A 148 23.56 15.33 -22.69
C PRO A 148 23.03 15.40 -24.12
N LYS A 149 22.64 16.62 -24.51
CA LYS A 149 22.32 16.95 -25.91
C LYS A 149 23.53 16.80 -26.80
#